data_AF-A0A8D8KVF8-F1
#
_entry.id   AF-A0A8D8KVF8-F1
#
_cell.length_a   1.000
_cell.length_b   1.000
_cell.length_c   1.000
_cell.angle_alpha   90.00
_cell.angle_beta   90.00
_cell.angle_gamma   90.00
#
_symmetry.space_group_name_H-M   'P 1'
#
loop_
_entity.id
_entity.type
_entity.pdbx_description
1 polymer ?
#
loop_
_entity_poly.entity_id
_entity_poly.type
_entity_poly.pdbx_seq_one_letter_code
_entity_poly.pdbx_strand_id
1 'polypeptide(L)'
;MMHLKILYLALALTALAPQINGRAVDLDQDNSLSASSSSSSSSSSASASRVSRPNFVKITSQPPAQVTQIRGTTIELECEVMGSPTPYVQWVHGSGQTADVSIPS
;
A
#
# COMPACT_ATOMS: atom_id res chain seq x y z
N MET A 1 25.94 -1.29 41.69
CA MET A 1 26.29 -2.21 40.59
C MET A 1 25.11 -2.60 39.67
N MET A 2 23.85 -2.69 40.15
CA MET A 2 22.70 -3.05 39.29
C MET A 2 22.27 -1.95 38.30
N HIS A 3 22.37 -0.69 38.69
CA HIS A 3 21.98 0.44 37.82
C HIS A 3 22.87 0.61 36.58
N LEU A 4 24.14 0.23 36.68
CA LEU A 4 25.10 0.30 35.57
C LEU A 4 24.78 -0.75 34.49
N LYS A 5 24.30 -1.93 34.89
CA LYS A 5 23.85 -2.97 33.96
C LYS A 5 22.56 -2.57 33.24
N ILE A 6 21.64 -1.89 33.93
CA ILE A 6 20.39 -1.38 33.35
C ILE A 6 20.68 -0.30 32.31
N LEU A 7 21.57 0.65 32.63
CA LEU A 7 22.04 1.66 31.67
C LEU A 7 22.68 1.03 30.44
N TYR A 8 23.52 0.00 30.63
CA TYR A 8 24.15 -0.72 29.52
C TYR A 8 23.14 -1.46 28.64
N LEU A 9 22.13 -2.10 29.23
CA LEU A 9 21.07 -2.81 28.51
C LEU A 9 20.18 -1.85 27.72
N ALA A 10 19.84 -0.70 28.29
CA ALA A 10 19.07 0.35 27.60
C ALA A 10 19.85 0.93 26.41
N LEU A 11 21.17 1.15 26.57
CA LEU A 11 22.03 1.70 25.52
C LEU A 11 22.32 0.68 24.41
N ALA A 12 22.39 -0.61 24.74
CA ALA A 12 22.47 -1.69 23.76
C ALA A 12 21.16 -1.84 22.96
N LEU A 13 20.00 -1.65 23.60
CA LEU A 13 18.69 -1.68 22.93
C LEU A 13 18.49 -0.53 21.96
N THR A 14 18.97 0.68 22.27
CA THR A 14 18.88 1.83 21.36
C THR A 14 19.88 1.76 20.20
N ALA A 15 20.97 1.01 20.35
CA ALA A 15 21.98 0.81 19.29
C ALA A 15 21.53 -0.16 18.17
N LEU A 16 20.49 -0.99 18.41
CA LEU A 16 19.88 -1.84 17.38
C LEU A 16 18.70 -1.19 16.66
N ALA A 17 18.33 0.06 16.99
CA ALA A 17 17.33 0.76 16.23
C ALA A 17 17.86 0.97 14.80
N PRO A 18 17.19 0.44 13.75
CA PRO A 18 17.54 0.81 12.39
C PRO A 18 17.44 2.34 12.31
N GLN A 19 18.48 2.97 11.75
CA GLN A 19 18.45 4.38 11.42
C GLN A 19 17.32 4.56 10.39
N ILE A 20 16.11 4.85 10.87
CA ILE A 20 14.99 5.22 10.02
C ILE A 20 15.36 6.62 9.53
N ASN A 21 16.15 6.68 8.46
CA ASN A 21 16.29 7.84 7.60
C ASN A 21 14.94 8.04 6.90
N GLY A 22 13.93 8.42 7.67
CA GLY A 22 12.68 8.94 7.15
C GLY A 22 13.01 10.24 6.44
N ARG A 23 13.12 10.19 5.11
CA ARG A 23 12.97 11.41 4.33
C ARG A 23 11.56 11.89 4.61
N ALA A 24 11.43 13.00 5.33
CA ALA A 24 10.17 13.73 5.37
C ALA A 24 9.79 13.99 3.92
N VAL A 25 8.68 13.40 3.48
CA VAL A 25 8.05 13.78 2.22
C VAL A 25 7.43 15.14 2.49
N ASP A 26 8.07 16.20 2.01
CA ASP A 26 7.44 17.50 1.96
C ASP A 26 6.28 17.38 0.97
N LEU A 27 5.04 17.40 1.48
CA LEU A 27 3.88 17.53 0.61
C LEU A 27 3.81 19.02 0.24
N ASP A 28 4.45 19.40 -0.86
CA ASP A 28 4.19 20.70 -1.50
C ASP A 28 2.70 20.75 -1.86
N GLN A 29 1.91 21.38 -0.99
CA GLN A 29 0.47 21.55 -1.15
C GLN A 29 0.21 22.78 -2.04
N ASP A 30 0.62 22.71 -3.31
CA ASP A 30 0.28 23.73 -4.30
C ASP A 30 -1.14 23.49 -4.84
N ASN A 31 -2.15 23.58 -3.98
CA ASN A 31 -3.54 23.69 -4.43
C ASN A 31 -3.82 25.14 -4.88
N SER A 32 -3.16 25.57 -5.96
CA SER A 32 -3.41 26.86 -6.59
C SER A 32 -4.67 26.79 -7.46
N LEU A 33 -5.82 27.10 -6.87
CA LEU A 33 -7.01 27.46 -7.64
C LEU A 33 -6.83 28.89 -8.19
N SER A 34 -6.15 29.02 -9.32
CA SER A 34 -6.08 30.29 -10.06
C SER A 34 -7.38 30.51 -10.84
N ALA A 35 -8.46 30.87 -10.15
CA ALA A 35 -9.66 31.38 -10.80
C ALA A 35 -9.42 32.83 -11.23
N SER A 36 -8.82 33.03 -12.41
CA SER A 36 -8.87 34.32 -13.09
C SER A 36 -10.02 34.30 -14.09
N SER A 37 -11.19 34.71 -13.63
CA SER A 37 -12.30 35.06 -14.50
C SER A 37 -11.97 36.36 -15.23
N SER A 38 -11.29 36.26 -16.35
CA SER A 38 -11.43 37.24 -17.43
C SER A 38 -11.71 36.48 -18.72
N SER A 39 -12.92 36.70 -19.22
CA SER A 39 -13.48 36.14 -20.43
C SER A 39 -12.53 36.30 -21.61
N SER A 40 -11.91 35.20 -22.05
CA SER A 40 -11.66 34.95 -23.46
C SER A 40 -11.23 33.50 -23.67
N SER A 41 -11.97 32.83 -24.53
CA SER A 41 -11.70 31.49 -25.04
C SER A 41 -10.29 31.39 -25.62
N SER A 42 -9.44 30.60 -24.98
CA SER A 42 -8.32 29.97 -25.66
C SER A 42 -8.09 28.60 -25.02
N SER A 43 -8.27 27.57 -25.85
CA SER A 43 -7.94 26.19 -25.54
C SER A 43 -6.43 26.05 -25.39
N SER A 44 -5.90 26.44 -24.25
CA SER A 44 -4.59 25.99 -23.81
C SER A 44 -4.78 24.58 -23.28
N SER A 45 -4.51 23.62 -24.15
CA SER A 45 -4.22 22.24 -23.78
C SER A 45 -3.12 22.27 -22.72
N ALA A 46 -3.53 22.31 -21.46
CA ALA A 46 -2.65 22.15 -20.32
C ALA A 46 -2.02 20.77 -20.51
N SER A 47 -0.78 20.78 -20.99
CA SER A 47 0.10 19.63 -20.94
C SER A 47 0.35 19.36 -19.46
N ALA A 48 -0.62 18.67 -18.84
CA ALA A 48 -0.44 18.02 -17.56
C ALA A 48 0.76 17.12 -17.76
N SER A 49 1.93 17.57 -17.28
CA SER A 49 3.12 16.75 -17.15
C SER A 49 2.66 15.50 -16.44
N ARG A 50 2.47 14.41 -17.20
CA ARG A 50 2.04 13.14 -16.64
C ARG A 50 3.15 12.73 -15.70
N VAL A 51 2.98 13.02 -14.40
CA VAL A 51 3.76 12.40 -13.35
C VAL A 51 3.54 10.91 -13.56
N SER A 52 4.52 10.27 -14.18
CA SER A 52 4.49 8.84 -14.46
C SER A 52 4.63 8.17 -13.11
N ARG A 53 3.50 7.91 -12.45
CA ARG A 53 3.48 7.12 -11.23
C ARG A 53 4.03 5.75 -11.61
N PRO A 54 5.06 5.26 -10.90
CA PRO A 54 5.64 3.97 -11.21
C PRO A 54 4.55 2.90 -11.08
N ASN A 55 4.49 1.98 -12.05
CA ASN A 55 3.61 0.83 -11.94
C ASN A 55 4.11 -0.06 -10.79
N PHE A 56 3.27 -0.32 -9.80
CA PHE A 56 3.62 -1.22 -8.70
C PHE A 56 2.41 -1.99 -8.20
N VAL A 57 2.67 -3.19 -7.68
CA VAL A 57 1.70 -4.02 -6.96
C VAL A 57 2.41 -4.63 -5.77
N LYS A 58 1.78 -4.58 -4.60
CA LYS A 58 2.26 -5.16 -3.35
C LYS A 58 1.10 -5.83 -2.63
N ILE A 59 1.29 -7.05 -2.16
CA ILE A 59 0.33 -7.74 -1.29
C ILE A 59 0.58 -7.24 0.14
N THR A 60 -0.42 -6.62 0.76
CA THR A 60 -0.35 -6.12 2.14
C THR A 60 -0.80 -7.16 3.15
N SER A 61 -1.85 -7.92 2.82
CA SER A 61 -2.35 -9.04 3.61
C SER A 61 -2.35 -10.30 2.75
N GLN A 62 -1.58 -11.29 3.16
CA GLN A 62 -1.33 -12.50 2.39
C GLN A 62 -2.10 -13.67 3.02
N PRO A 63 -2.85 -14.46 2.23
CA PRO A 63 -3.58 -15.60 2.77
C PRO A 63 -2.61 -16.65 3.33
N PRO A 64 -3.04 -17.46 4.30
CA PRO A 64 -2.23 -18.57 4.81
C PRO A 64 -1.87 -19.55 3.69
N ALA A 65 -0.62 -20.03 3.68
CA ALA A 65 -0.17 -21.01 2.69
C ALA A 65 -0.91 -22.35 2.80
N GLN A 66 -1.38 -22.70 4.00
CA GLN A 66 -2.17 -23.88 4.27
C GLN A 66 -3.26 -23.55 5.28
N VAL A 67 -4.48 -24.01 5.00
CA VAL A 67 -5.64 -23.88 5.89
C VAL A 67 -6.20 -25.28 6.12
N THR A 68 -6.30 -25.66 7.39
CA THR A 68 -6.92 -26.93 7.80
C THR A 68 -8.36 -26.65 8.22
N GLN A 69 -9.31 -27.26 7.52
CA GLN A 69 -10.74 -27.04 7.75
C GLN A 69 -11.47 -28.37 8.00
N ILE A 70 -12.48 -28.32 8.87
CA ILE A 70 -13.40 -29.44 9.09
C ILE A 70 -14.28 -29.63 7.86
N ARG A 71 -14.58 -30.88 7.49
CA ARG A 71 -15.50 -31.15 6.38
C ARG A 71 -16.87 -30.56 6.66
N GLY A 72 -17.39 -29.80 5.70
CA GLY A 72 -18.71 -29.18 5.77
C GLY A 72 -18.72 -27.76 6.34
N THR A 73 -17.57 -27.19 6.70
CA THR A 73 -17.47 -25.81 7.18
C THR A 73 -16.85 -24.91 6.12
N THR A 74 -17.37 -23.69 5.98
CA THR A 74 -16.88 -22.68 5.01
C THR A 74 -15.56 -22.07 5.47
N ILE A 75 -14.64 -21.81 4.54
CA ILE A 75 -13.42 -21.03 4.77
C ILE A 75 -13.50 -19.68 4.08
N GLU A 76 -12.86 -18.69 4.69
CA GLU A 76 -12.67 -17.37 4.10
C GLU A 76 -11.16 -17.15 3.91
N LEU A 77 -10.76 -16.81 2.69
CA LEU A 77 -9.39 -16.50 2.34
C LEU A 77 -9.29 -15.01 2.04
N GLU A 78 -8.59 -14.28 2.89
CA GLU A 78 -8.40 -12.85 2.75
C GLU A 78 -7.11 -12.56 1.97
N CYS A 79 -7.19 -11.62 1.02
CA CYS A 79 -6.04 -11.12 0.28
C CYS A 79 -6.23 -9.62 0.07
N GLU A 80 -5.29 -8.83 0.59
CA GLU A 80 -5.29 -7.38 0.44
C GLU A 80 -4.09 -6.97 -0.40
N VAL A 81 -4.33 -6.10 -1.38
CA VAL A 81 -3.32 -5.63 -2.33
C VAL A 81 -3.36 -4.12 -2.48
N MET A 82 -2.19 -3.53 -2.68
CA MET A 82 -2.01 -2.12 -3.02
C MET A 82 -1.24 -2.02 -4.33
N GLY A 83 -1.69 -1.15 -5.23
CA GLY A 83 -0.99 -0.93 -6.48
C GLY A 83 -1.43 0.32 -7.22
N SER A 84 -0.62 0.75 -8.18
CA SER A 84 -0.93 1.83 -9.11
C SER A 84 -0.52 1.41 -10.51
N PRO A 85 -1.42 1.38 -11.51
CA PRO A 85 -2.88 1.57 -11.40
C PRO A 85 -3.55 0.47 -10.54
N THR A 86 -4.85 0.63 -10.24
CA THR A 86 -5.59 -0.31 -9.38
C THR A 86 -5.41 -1.75 -9.87
N PRO A 87 -4.87 -2.66 -9.02
CA PRO A 87 -4.63 -4.04 -9.42
C PRO A 87 -5.93 -4.85 -9.53
N TYR A 88 -5.92 -5.88 -10.37
CA TYR A 88 -6.97 -6.89 -10.45
C TYR A 88 -6.58 -8.12 -9.62
N VAL A 89 -7.49 -8.62 -8.79
CA VAL A 89 -7.27 -9.78 -7.91
C VAL A 89 -8.15 -10.92 -8.40
N GLN A 90 -7.55 -12.11 -8.56
CA GLN A 90 -8.25 -13.30 -9.00
C GLN A 90 -7.80 -14.51 -8.20
N TRP A 91 -8.76 -15.29 -7.71
CA TRP A 91 -8.50 -16.56 -7.07
C TRP A 91 -8.45 -17.66 -8.13
N VAL A 92 -7.46 -18.54 -8.03
CA VAL A 92 -7.28 -19.66 -8.95
C VAL A 92 -7.29 -20.96 -8.16
N HIS A 93 -8.17 -21.87 -8.54
CA HIS A 93 -8.19 -23.22 -7.99
C HIS A 93 -7.05 -24.05 -8.58
N GLY A 94 -6.53 -25.06 -7.88
CA GLY A 94 -5.35 -25.83 -8.29
C GLY A 94 -5.42 -26.48 -9.68
N SER A 95 -6.60 -26.52 -10.31
CA SER A 95 -6.83 -26.91 -11.71
C SER A 95 -6.59 -25.80 -12.75
N GLY A 96 -6.15 -24.60 -12.35
CA GLY A 96 -5.98 -23.44 -13.23
C GLY A 96 -7.28 -22.71 -13.57
N GLN A 97 -8.40 -23.14 -12.98
CA GLN A 97 -9.70 -22.48 -13.15
C GLN A 97 -9.83 -21.32 -12.17
N THR A 98 -10.28 -20.18 -12.68
CA THR A 98 -10.57 -19.01 -11.86
C THR A 98 -11.78 -19.32 -10.98
N ALA A 99 -11.68 -19.13 -9.67
CA ALA A 99 -12.87 -19.17 -8.83
C ALA A 99 -13.80 -18.05 -9.31
N ASP A 100 -15.08 -18.36 -9.53
CA ASP A 100 -16.09 -17.34 -9.82
C ASP A 100 -16.15 -16.41 -8.60
N VAL A 101 -15.52 -15.24 -8.72
CA VAL A 101 -15.48 -14.26 -7.63
C VAL A 101 -16.84 -13.56 -7.63
N SER A 102 -17.78 -14.11 -6.88
CA SER A 102 -18.99 -13.38 -6.49
C SER A 102 -18.57 -12.30 -5.49
N ILE A 103 -18.14 -11.12 -5.97
CA ILE A 103 -17.95 -9.95 -5.11
C ILE A 103 -19.34 -9.57 -4.59
N PRO A 104 -19.64 -9.64 -3.28
CA PRO A 104 -20.87 -9.07 -2.77
C PRO A 104 -20.81 -7.54 -2.95
N SER A 105 -21.79 -7.01 -3.68
CA SER A 105 -22.00 -5.59 -3.96
C SER A 105 -22.13 -4.73 -2.71
#